data_AF-X0X7R0-F1
#
_entry.id   AF-X0X7R0-F1
#
_cell.length_a   1.000
_cell.length_b   1.000
_cell.length_c   1.000
_cell.angle_alpha   90.00
_cell.angle_beta   90.00
_cell.angle_gamma   90.00
#
_symmetry.space_group_name_H-M   'P 1'
#
loop_
_entity.id
_entity.type
_entity.pdbx_description
1 polymer ?
#
loop_
_entity_poly.entity_id
_entity_poly.type
_entity_poly.pdbx_seq_one_letter_code
_entity_poly.pdbx_strand_id
1 'polypeptide(L)'
;MTLIPLFMVIPLGSAFIVVLLGRFKETVSDALATAATLMLAILSFALIIPLSQEGIFVYRMGRWIPPWGINLVLDGLSLLMLIIINLVAFLAILYSVSYMKKFTAKSAYYGLFLLMVAGMNGVVLSGDFFNLFVFLEIAAIASYALVAFGVEAEELEASFKY
;
A
#
# COMPACT_ATOMS: atom_id res chain seq x y z
N MET A 1 3.83 6.66 -18.14
CA MET A 1 5.09 7.05 -17.48
C MET A 1 4.92 7.76 -16.14
N THR A 2 3.97 8.71 -16.00
CA THR A 2 3.71 9.46 -14.75
C THR A 2 2.89 8.69 -13.70
N LEU A 3 2.46 7.47 -14.01
CA LEU A 3 1.57 6.68 -13.16
C LEU A 3 2.30 5.92 -12.04
N ILE A 4 3.61 5.66 -12.18
CA ILE A 4 4.38 4.83 -11.24
C ILE A 4 4.34 5.41 -9.79
N PRO A 5 4.54 6.71 -9.57
CA PRO A 5 4.48 7.27 -8.21
C PRO A 5 3.09 7.12 -7.56
N LEU A 6 2.02 6.98 -8.33
CA LEU A 6 0.65 6.89 -7.79
C LEU A 6 0.46 5.62 -6.94
N PHE A 7 1.22 4.56 -7.20
CA PHE A 7 1.17 3.32 -6.40
C PHE A 7 1.61 3.50 -4.95
N MET A 8 2.35 4.56 -4.65
CA MET A 8 2.72 4.95 -3.28
C MET A 8 1.87 6.11 -2.79
N VAL A 9 1.63 7.13 -3.62
CA VAL A 9 0.90 8.35 -3.22
C VAL A 9 -0.56 8.06 -2.87
N ILE A 10 -1.25 7.22 -3.66
CA ILE A 10 -2.65 6.87 -3.39
C ILE A 10 -2.80 6.20 -2.03
N PRO A 11 -2.14 5.05 -1.73
CA PRO A 11 -2.35 4.37 -0.46
C PRO A 11 -1.83 5.19 0.73
N LEU A 12 -0.71 5.91 0.60
CA LEU A 12 -0.19 6.77 1.67
C LEU A 12 -1.13 7.94 1.98
N GLY A 13 -1.63 8.62 0.94
CA GLY A 13 -2.59 9.72 1.08
C GLY A 13 -3.93 9.23 1.60
N SER A 14 -4.44 8.11 1.08
CA SER A 14 -5.67 7.48 1.56
C SER A 14 -5.55 7.01 3.01
N ALA A 15 -4.41 6.47 3.45
CA ALA A 15 -4.19 6.10 4.85
C ALA A 15 -4.40 7.30 5.79
N PHE A 16 -3.78 8.45 5.46
CA PHE A 16 -3.92 9.67 6.24
C PHE A 16 -5.35 10.21 6.25
N ILE A 17 -5.99 10.26 5.07
CA ILE A 17 -7.36 10.78 4.92
C ILE A 17 -8.37 9.88 5.65
N VAL A 18 -8.22 8.56 5.57
CA VAL A 18 -9.12 7.59 6.22
C VAL A 18 -9.07 7.71 7.74
N VAL A 19 -7.88 7.89 8.32
CA VAL A 19 -7.74 8.10 9.77
C VAL A 19 -8.33 9.44 10.21
N LEU A 20 -8.15 10.51 9.41
CA LEU A 20 -8.65 11.83 9.72
C LEU A 20 -10.18 11.93 9.59
N LEU A 21 -10.75 11.44 8.49
CA LEU A 21 -12.19 11.48 8.23
C LEU A 21 -12.97 10.37 8.94
N GLY A 22 -12.32 9.26 9.25
CA GLY A 22 -12.91 8.14 9.98
C GLY A 22 -13.32 8.47 11.41
N ARG A 23 -12.85 9.60 11.95
CA ARG A 23 -13.36 10.15 13.24
C ARG A 23 -14.81 10.64 13.15
N PHE A 24 -15.30 10.97 11.96
CA PHE A 24 -16.66 11.50 11.77
C PHE A 24 -17.66 10.40 11.41
N LYS A 25 -17.34 9.52 10.45
CA LYS A 25 -18.23 8.43 9.99
C LYS A 25 -17.42 7.23 9.50
N GLU A 26 -17.70 6.05 10.05
CA GLU A 26 -17.02 4.81 9.67
C GLU A 26 -17.32 4.37 8.23
N THR A 27 -18.50 4.69 7.70
CA THR A 27 -18.87 4.39 6.30
C THR A 27 -18.00 5.14 5.28
N VAL A 28 -17.46 6.29 5.66
CA VAL A 28 -16.54 7.06 4.80
C VAL A 28 -15.19 6.34 4.72
N SER A 29 -14.72 5.75 5.82
CA SER A 29 -13.49 4.94 5.83
C SER A 29 -13.61 3.71 4.93
N ASP A 30 -14.74 3.01 4.97
CA ASP A 30 -15.01 1.86 4.08
C ASP A 30 -14.95 2.25 2.60
N ALA A 31 -15.67 3.31 2.25
CA ALA A 31 -15.75 3.78 0.86
C ALA A 31 -14.38 4.23 0.34
N LEU A 32 -13.63 4.99 1.15
CA LEU A 32 -12.31 5.49 0.77
C LEU A 32 -11.28 4.37 0.63
N ALA A 33 -11.22 3.43 1.57
CA ALA A 33 -10.27 2.32 1.50
C ALA A 33 -10.58 1.39 0.31
N THR A 34 -11.86 1.12 0.05
CA THR A 34 -12.30 0.33 -1.10
C THR A 34 -12.01 1.04 -2.41
N ALA A 35 -12.30 2.35 -2.51
CA ALA A 35 -12.00 3.13 -3.71
C ALA A 35 -10.50 3.23 -4.00
N ALA A 36 -9.67 3.41 -2.96
CA ALA A 36 -8.22 3.49 -3.11
C ALA A 36 -7.62 2.17 -3.62
N THR A 37 -7.99 1.05 -3.00
CA THR A 37 -7.50 -0.27 -3.40
C THR A 37 -8.04 -0.71 -4.77
N LEU A 38 -9.29 -0.38 -5.10
CA LEU A 38 -9.85 -0.60 -6.44
C LEU A 38 -9.09 0.21 -7.50
N MET A 39 -8.81 1.48 -7.24
CA MET A 39 -8.04 2.33 -8.15
C MET A 39 -6.65 1.76 -8.39
N LEU A 40 -5.95 1.30 -7.34
CA LEU A 40 -4.64 0.66 -7.46
C LEU A 40 -4.70 -0.64 -8.26
N ALA A 41 -5.71 -1.48 -8.05
CA ALA A 41 -5.90 -2.70 -8.82
C ALA A 41 -6.08 -2.36 -10.31
N ILE A 42 -6.98 -1.43 -10.65
CA ILE A 42 -7.20 -0.99 -12.05
C ILE A 42 -5.91 -0.43 -12.66
N LEU A 43 -5.17 0.41 -11.93
CA LEU A 43 -3.90 0.97 -12.40
C LEU A 43 -2.86 -0.13 -12.65
N SER A 44 -2.80 -1.17 -11.81
CA SER A 44 -1.86 -2.29 -12.00
C SER A 44 -2.13 -3.04 -13.31
N PHE A 45 -3.39 -3.30 -13.65
CA PHE A 45 -3.76 -3.92 -14.92
C PHE A 45 -3.54 -3.00 -16.12
N ALA A 46 -3.75 -1.69 -15.95
CA ALA A 46 -3.55 -0.70 -17.01
C ALA A 46 -2.08 -0.59 -17.47
N LEU A 47 -1.12 -1.01 -16.64
CA LEU A 47 0.30 -1.00 -16.97
C LEU A 47 0.78 -2.19 -17.83
N ILE A 48 -0.06 -3.21 -18.05
CA ILE A 48 0.29 -4.39 -18.86
C ILE A 48 0.62 -4.00 -20.30
N ILE A 49 -0.24 -3.21 -20.95
CA ILE A 49 -0.06 -2.84 -22.36
C ILE A 49 1.20 -1.97 -22.53
N PRO A 50 1.38 -0.85 -21.79
CA PRO A 50 2.60 -0.04 -21.92
C PRO A 50 3.89 -0.82 -21.70
N LEU A 51 3.93 -1.69 -20.68
CA LEU A 51 5.14 -2.44 -20.37
C LEU A 51 5.50 -3.46 -21.46
N SER A 52 4.51 -4.11 -22.07
CA SER A 52 4.75 -5.05 -23.17
C SER A 52 5.34 -4.39 -24.43
N GLN A 53 5.20 -3.07 -24.59
CA GLN A 53 5.73 -2.33 -25.73
C GLN A 53 7.14 -1.78 -25.46
N GLU A 54 7.40 -1.27 -24.25
CA GLU A 54 8.64 -0.54 -23.94
C GLU A 54 9.63 -1.34 -23.06
N GLY A 55 9.19 -2.48 -22.48
CA GLY A 55 10.04 -3.43 -21.76
C GLY A 55 10.32 -3.08 -20.31
N ILE A 56 11.03 -1.98 -20.05
CA ILE A 56 11.42 -1.53 -18.70
C ILE A 56 11.22 -0.03 -18.56
N PHE A 57 10.59 0.39 -17.47
CA PHE A 57 10.42 1.79 -17.12
C PHE A 57 11.28 2.19 -15.93
N VAL A 58 12.02 3.30 -16.06
CA VAL A 58 12.77 3.91 -14.97
C VAL A 58 12.28 5.34 -14.78
N TYR A 59 11.62 5.59 -13.64
CA TYR A 59 11.17 6.90 -13.26
C TYR A 59 12.13 7.51 -12.23
N ARG A 60 12.73 8.65 -12.59
CA ARG A 60 13.66 9.39 -11.72
C ARG A 60 12.93 10.51 -11.02
N MET A 61 12.73 10.37 -9.71
CA MET A 61 12.04 11.38 -8.92
C MET A 61 12.91 12.64 -8.80
N GLY A 62 12.30 13.82 -9.00
CA GLY A 62 13.01 15.10 -8.89
C GLY A 62 14.03 15.38 -10.01
N ARG A 63 14.17 14.49 -11.00
CA ARG A 63 15.17 14.57 -12.10
C ARG A 63 16.62 14.64 -11.62
N TRP A 64 16.91 14.16 -10.42
CA TRP A 64 18.30 14.07 -9.96
C TRP A 64 19.01 12.89 -10.64
N ILE A 65 20.32 13.04 -10.86
CA ILE A 65 21.14 12.04 -11.55
C ILE A 65 21.61 11.01 -10.51
N PRO A 66 21.53 9.69 -10.80
CA PRO A 66 22.09 8.66 -9.93
C PRO A 66 23.57 8.97 -9.57
N PRO A 67 24.01 8.72 -8.32
CA PRO A 67 23.35 7.97 -7.24
C PRO A 67 22.43 8.79 -6.33
N TRP A 68 22.37 10.11 -6.50
CA TRP A 68 21.61 11.00 -5.62
C TRP A 68 20.20 11.16 -6.19
N GLY A 69 19.28 10.25 -5.92
CA GLY A 69 17.89 10.37 -6.39
C GLY A 69 17.08 9.09 -6.18
N ILE A 70 15.77 9.24 -6.00
CA ILE A 70 14.85 8.11 -5.85
C ILE A 70 14.51 7.61 -7.25
N ASN A 71 14.92 6.37 -7.55
CA ASN A 71 14.61 5.72 -8.81
C ASN A 71 13.51 4.69 -8.57
N LEU A 72 12.43 4.80 -9.33
CA LEU A 72 11.37 3.79 -9.36
C LEU A 72 11.51 2.98 -10.63
N VAL A 73 11.67 1.68 -10.49
CA VAL A 73 11.87 0.75 -11.61
C VAL A 73 10.64 -0.13 -11.72
N LEU A 74 10.11 -0.23 -12.94
CA LEU A 74 8.99 -1.09 -13.27
C LEU A 74 9.41 -1.98 -14.44
N ASP A 75 9.61 -3.25 -14.14
CA ASP A 75 9.89 -4.33 -15.09
C ASP A 75 8.76 -5.38 -15.04
N GLY A 76 8.91 -6.47 -15.79
CA GLY A 76 7.90 -7.53 -15.87
C GLY A 76 7.61 -8.20 -14.52
N LEU A 77 8.64 -8.41 -13.69
CA LEU A 77 8.49 -8.99 -12.36
C LEU A 77 7.77 -8.02 -11.41
N SER A 78 8.18 -6.75 -11.41
CA SER A 78 7.57 -5.71 -10.59
C SER A 78 6.09 -5.53 -10.93
N LEU A 79 5.74 -5.57 -12.22
CA LEU A 79 4.35 -5.50 -12.65
C LEU A 79 3.54 -6.70 -12.14
N LEU A 80 4.07 -7.92 -12.27
CA LEU A 80 3.39 -9.12 -11.75
C LEU A 80 3.15 -9.00 -10.24
N MET A 81 4.15 -8.58 -9.49
CA MET A 81 4.05 -8.39 -8.04
C MET A 81 3.03 -7.29 -7.69
N LEU A 82 3.03 -6.15 -8.40
CA LEU A 82 2.04 -5.09 -8.20
C LEU A 82 0.61 -5.57 -8.45
N ILE A 83 0.37 -6.37 -9.50
CA ILE A 83 -0.96 -6.91 -9.79
C ILE A 83 -1.41 -7.80 -8.63
N ILE A 84 -0.55 -8.72 -8.16
CA ILE A 84 -0.88 -9.62 -7.06
C ILE A 84 -1.18 -8.85 -5.78
N ILE A 85 -0.29 -7.93 -5.38
CA ILE A 85 -0.44 -7.14 -4.15
C ILE A 85 -1.74 -6.34 -4.18
N ASN A 86 -1.98 -5.59 -5.26
CA ASN A 86 -3.13 -4.69 -5.31
C ASN A 86 -4.46 -5.44 -5.51
N LEU A 87 -4.47 -6.57 -6.21
CA LEU A 87 -5.65 -7.43 -6.33
C LEU A 87 -6.01 -8.07 -4.98
N VAL A 88 -5.03 -8.66 -4.29
CA VAL A 88 -5.25 -9.27 -2.98
C VAL A 88 -5.66 -8.21 -1.96
N ALA A 89 -5.02 -7.04 -1.98
CA ALA A 89 -5.38 -5.91 -1.11
C ALA A 89 -6.83 -5.46 -1.31
N PHE A 90 -7.29 -5.36 -2.57
CA PHE A 90 -8.67 -5.01 -2.88
C PHE A 90 -9.67 -6.06 -2.37
N LEU A 91 -9.41 -7.35 -2.62
CA LEU A 91 -10.27 -8.44 -2.14
C LEU A 91 -10.31 -8.50 -0.61
N ALA A 92 -9.17 -8.28 0.05
CA ALA A 92 -9.08 -8.23 1.50
C ALA A 92 -9.89 -7.06 2.08
N ILE A 93 -9.80 -5.87 1.47
CA ILE A 93 -10.62 -4.71 1.88
C ILE A 93 -12.11 -5.01 1.71
N LEU A 94 -12.54 -5.53 0.56
CA LEU A 94 -13.95 -5.89 0.35
C LEU A 94 -14.48 -6.84 1.43
N TYR A 95 -13.69 -7.85 1.79
CA TYR A 95 -14.03 -8.76 2.88
C TYR A 95 -14.09 -8.03 4.24
N SER A 96 -13.10 -7.19 4.52
CA SER A 96 -12.97 -6.47 5.79
C SER A 96 -14.13 -5.50 6.05
N VAL A 97 -14.81 -4.97 5.02
CA VAL A 97 -15.97 -4.08 5.17
C VAL A 97 -17.06 -4.72 6.03
N SER A 98 -17.31 -6.02 5.84
CA SER A 98 -18.28 -6.78 6.63
C SER A 98 -17.66 -7.29 7.94
N TYR A 99 -16.45 -7.87 7.87
CA TYR A 99 -15.80 -8.51 9.00
C TYR A 99 -15.48 -7.52 10.15
N MET A 100 -15.04 -6.30 9.81
CA MET A 100 -14.61 -5.31 10.79
C MET A 100 -15.76 -4.58 11.49
N LYS A 101 -17.03 -4.86 11.14
CA LYS A 101 -18.20 -4.28 11.84
C LYS A 101 -18.30 -4.72 13.31
N LYS A 102 -17.64 -5.82 13.68
CA LYS A 102 -17.62 -6.35 15.06
C LYS A 102 -16.55 -5.70 15.95
N PHE A 103 -15.61 -4.97 15.36
CA PHE A 103 -14.51 -4.31 16.07
C PHE A 103 -14.72 -2.80 16.17
N THR A 104 -14.08 -2.18 17.14
CA THR A 104 -14.00 -0.73 17.28
C THR A 104 -12.81 -0.18 16.48
N ALA A 105 -12.77 1.13 16.25
CA ALA A 105 -11.63 1.82 15.58
C ALA A 105 -11.31 1.34 14.15
N LYS A 106 -12.34 1.02 13.36
CA LYS A 106 -12.23 0.57 11.96
C LYS A 106 -11.36 1.47 11.07
N SER A 107 -11.37 2.78 11.31
CA SER A 107 -10.58 3.76 10.59
C SER A 107 -9.06 3.59 10.79
N ALA A 108 -8.63 3.18 11.99
CA ALA A 108 -7.22 2.91 12.27
C ALA A 108 -6.75 1.64 11.56
N TYR A 109 -7.57 0.58 11.56
CA TYR A 109 -7.31 -0.65 10.79
C TYR A 109 -7.07 -0.33 9.31
N TYR A 110 -7.97 0.42 8.67
CA TYR A 110 -7.80 0.79 7.26
C TYR A 110 -6.60 1.69 7.00
N GLY A 111 -6.30 2.61 7.93
CA GLY A 111 -5.09 3.43 7.86
C GLY A 111 -3.82 2.57 7.83
N LEU A 112 -3.71 1.63 8.77
CA LEU A 112 -2.58 0.69 8.85
C LEU A 112 -2.51 -0.24 7.64
N PHE A 113 -3.66 -0.75 7.18
CA PHE A 113 -3.74 -1.61 6.00
C PHE A 113 -3.25 -0.88 4.73
N LEU A 114 -3.71 0.36 4.52
CA LEU A 114 -3.27 1.17 3.38
C LEU A 114 -1.80 1.55 3.49
N LEU A 115 -1.29 1.80 4.71
CA LEU A 115 0.14 2.04 4.95
C LEU A 115 0.99 0.81 4.60
N MET A 116 0.52 -0.39 4.98
CA MET A 116 1.15 -1.66 4.60
C MET A 116 1.20 -1.82 3.08
N VAL A 117 0.08 -1.57 2.38
CA VAL A 117 0.01 -1.62 0.91
C VAL A 117 0.96 -0.61 0.26
N ALA A 118 1.07 0.61 0.82
CA ALA A 118 2.02 1.62 0.34
C ALA A 118 3.48 1.13 0.48
N GLY A 119 3.83 0.52 1.61
CA GLY A 119 5.14 -0.08 1.83
C GLY A 119 5.42 -1.21 0.84
N MET A 120 4.48 -2.16 0.67
CA MET A 120 4.65 -3.27 -0.27
C MET A 120 4.82 -2.81 -1.73
N ASN A 121 3.99 -1.88 -2.19
CA ASN A 121 4.13 -1.29 -3.54
C ASN A 121 5.46 -0.54 -3.69
N GLY A 122 5.89 0.18 -2.64
CA GLY A 122 7.16 0.89 -2.61
C GLY A 122 8.37 -0.04 -2.70
N VAL A 123 8.37 -1.17 -1.97
CA VAL A 123 9.43 -2.20 -2.04
C VAL A 123 9.56 -2.74 -3.46
N VAL A 124 8.43 -3.09 -4.09
CA VAL A 124 8.42 -3.65 -5.45
C VAL A 124 8.92 -2.67 -6.50
N LEU A 125 8.63 -1.38 -6.34
CA LEU A 125 9.01 -0.34 -7.29
C LEU A 125 10.39 0.28 -7.01
N SER A 126 11.04 -0.03 -5.89
CA SER A 126 12.29 0.62 -5.49
C SER A 126 13.46 0.18 -6.35
N GLY A 127 14.15 1.15 -6.95
CA GLY A 127 15.39 0.94 -7.71
C GLY A 127 16.67 1.19 -6.90
N ASP A 128 16.56 1.46 -5.60
CA ASP A 128 17.70 1.74 -4.71
C ASP A 128 17.51 1.12 -3.32
N PHE A 129 18.62 0.75 -2.68
CA PHE A 129 18.59 0.05 -1.39
C PHE A 129 18.05 0.88 -0.23
N PHE A 130 18.22 2.21 -0.29
CA PHE A 130 17.76 3.07 0.78
C PHE A 130 16.23 3.13 0.80
N ASN A 131 15.59 3.40 -0.34
CA ASN A 131 14.13 3.43 -0.43
C ASN A 131 13.53 2.03 -0.22
N LEU A 132 14.19 0.98 -0.71
CA LEU A 132 13.77 -0.39 -0.42
C LEU A 132 13.70 -0.64 1.09
N PHE A 133 14.75 -0.27 1.84
CA PHE A 133 14.76 -0.39 3.29
C PHE A 133 13.65 0.45 3.95
N VAL A 134 13.49 1.71 3.56
CA VAL A 134 12.43 2.59 4.11
C VAL A 134 11.04 1.99 3.89
N PHE A 135 10.74 1.50 2.70
CA PHE A 135 9.44 0.89 2.41
C PHE A 135 9.23 -0.46 3.10
N LEU A 136 10.31 -1.24 3.28
CA LEU A 136 10.29 -2.46 4.07
C LEU A 136 9.90 -2.16 5.53
N GLU A 137 10.51 -1.15 6.14
CA GLU A 137 10.21 -0.71 7.50
C GLU A 137 8.78 -0.18 7.63
N ILE A 138 8.30 0.60 6.66
CA ILE A 138 6.90 1.06 6.64
C ILE A 138 5.94 -0.14 6.62
N ALA A 139 6.21 -1.14 5.79
CA ALA A 139 5.39 -2.35 5.73
C ALA A 139 5.46 -3.18 7.02
N ALA A 140 6.65 -3.31 7.63
CA ALA A 140 6.87 -4.04 8.87
C ALA A 140 6.17 -3.38 10.07
N ILE A 141 6.37 -2.08 10.28
CA ILE A 141 5.73 -1.35 11.38
C ILE A 141 4.20 -1.40 11.24
N ALA A 142 3.68 -1.26 10.01
CA ALA A 142 2.25 -1.37 9.75
C ALA A 142 1.72 -2.78 10.05
N SER A 143 2.46 -3.84 9.70
CA SER A 143 2.04 -5.22 9.96
C SER A 143 2.07 -5.55 11.45
N TYR A 144 3.09 -5.13 12.20
CA TYR A 144 3.17 -5.31 13.66
C TYR A 144 1.99 -4.65 14.37
N ALA A 145 1.63 -3.44 13.96
CA ALA A 145 0.49 -2.72 14.49
C ALA A 145 -0.85 -3.39 14.13
N LEU A 146 -0.96 -3.99 12.93
CA LEU A 146 -2.14 -4.76 12.53
C LEU A 146 -2.28 -6.07 13.31
N VAL A 147 -1.18 -6.75 13.64
CA VAL A 147 -1.19 -7.96 14.48
C VAL A 147 -1.69 -7.62 15.89
N ALA A 148 -1.28 -6.47 16.44
CA ALA A 148 -1.71 -6.01 17.76
C ALA A 148 -3.12 -5.39 17.79
N PHE A 149 -3.87 -5.39 16.68
CA PHE A 149 -5.07 -4.54 16.55
C PHE A 149 -6.24 -4.93 17.45
N GLY A 150 -6.46 -6.22 17.74
CA GLY A 150 -7.57 -6.63 18.61
C GLY A 150 -7.33 -6.36 20.10
N VAL A 151 -6.10 -6.01 20.49
CA VAL A 151 -5.68 -5.62 21.85
C VAL A 151 -5.85 -6.75 22.89
N GLU A 152 -6.08 -7.99 22.46
CA GLU A 152 -6.11 -9.14 23.38
C GLU A 152 -4.70 -9.55 23.80
N ALA A 153 -4.56 -10.20 24.96
CA ALA A 153 -3.25 -10.55 25.52
C ALA A 153 -2.41 -11.41 24.56
N GLU A 154 -3.04 -12.36 23.87
CA GLU A 154 -2.39 -13.22 22.87
C GLU A 154 -1.92 -12.45 21.64
N GLU A 155 -2.69 -11.46 21.18
CA GLU A 155 -2.37 -10.65 20.00
C GLU A 155 -1.23 -9.67 20.28
N LEU A 156 -1.20 -9.09 21.49
CA LEU A 156 -0.10 -8.25 21.95
C LEU A 156 1.18 -9.07 22.10
N GLU A 157 1.11 -10.25 22.71
CA GLU A 157 2.27 -11.15 22.83
C GLU A 157 2.79 -11.59 21.45
N ALA A 158 1.89 -11.88 20.51
CA ALA A 158 2.25 -12.23 19.14
C ALA A 158 2.97 -11.08 18.42
N SER A 159 2.50 -9.85 18.58
CA SER A 159 3.15 -8.66 18.02
C SER A 159 4.55 -8.44 18.61
N PHE A 160 4.75 -8.71 19.91
CA PHE A 160 6.07 -8.59 20.55
C PHE A 160 7.08 -9.68 20.14
N LYS A 161 6.61 -10.84 19.68
CA LYS A 161 7.48 -11.94 19.22
C LYS A 161 7.95 -11.78 17.77
N TYR A 162 7.25 -10.96 17.00
CA TYR A 162 7.47 -10.70 15.57
C TYR A 162 8.65 -9.75 15.33
#